data_AF-A0A817NHU7-F1
#
_entry.id   AF-A0A817NHU7-F1
#
_cell.length_a   1.000
_cell.length_b   1.000
_cell.length_c   1.000
_cell.angle_alpha   90.00
_cell.angle_beta   90.00
_cell.angle_gamma   90.00
#
_symmetry.space_group_name_H-M   'P 1'
#
loop_
_entity.id
_entity.type
_entity.pdbx_description
1 polymer ?
#
loop_
_entity_poly.entity_id
_entity_poly.type
_entity_poly.pdbx_seq_one_letter_code
_entity_poly.pdbx_strand_id
1 'polypeptide(L)'
;KQQVDKLRQQLTVQQEIYKKKIEQIILDEQNAKNENLHLQRKLQIEVDRREQLYKQLSESESSLEMDEERALNERMKLFPRQQRISSSQQNLTRSRTVSSPSSANNNLINEHPSSTSNDFQRPRPPSTSLDTSNQME
;
A
#
# COMPACT_ATOMS: atom_id res chain seq x y z
N LYS A 1 15.26 -41.09 44.86
CA LYS A 1 14.50 -39.95 45.45
C LYS A 1 15.08 -38.61 45.01
N GLN A 2 16.36 -38.30 45.30
CA GLN A 2 17.02 -37.04 44.92
C GLN A 2 16.86 -36.58 43.45
N GLN A 3 16.96 -37.50 42.48
CA GLN A 3 16.79 -37.16 41.07
C GLN A 3 15.38 -36.63 40.75
N VAL A 4 14.35 -37.19 41.38
CA VAL A 4 12.96 -36.75 41.21
C VAL A 4 12.78 -35.36 41.79
N ASP A 5 13.40 -35.06 42.94
CA ASP A 5 13.32 -33.74 43.57
C ASP A 5 14.02 -32.68 42.71
N LYS A 6 15.18 -33.02 42.11
CA LYS A 6 15.88 -32.15 41.15
C LYS A 6 15.04 -31.86 39.91
N LEU A 7 14.41 -32.89 39.33
CA LEU A 7 13.54 -32.73 38.17
C LEU A 7 12.31 -31.88 38.50
N ARG A 8 11.71 -32.05 39.67
CA ARG A 8 10.60 -31.21 40.14
C ARG A 8 11.01 -29.74 40.27
N GLN A 9 12.17 -29.48 40.86
CA GLN A 9 12.69 -28.12 40.99
C GLN A 9 12.96 -27.49 39.62
N GLN A 10 13.58 -28.23 38.70
CA GLN A 10 13.80 -27.76 37.33
C GLN A 10 12.49 -27.46 36.61
N LEU A 11 11.48 -28.31 36.78
CA LEU A 11 10.16 -28.09 36.19
C LEU A 11 9.52 -26.81 36.73
N THR A 12 9.54 -26.58 38.04
CA THR A 12 9.00 -25.35 38.65
C THR A 12 9.70 -24.11 38.10
N VAL A 13 11.03 -24.11 38.06
CA VAL A 13 11.81 -22.98 37.53
C VAL A 13 11.48 -22.72 36.06
N GLN A 14 11.40 -23.77 35.24
CA GLN A 14 11.05 -23.63 33.83
C GLN A 14 9.63 -23.08 33.66
N GLN A 15 8.66 -23.57 34.43
CA GLN A 15 7.28 -23.08 34.40
C GLN A 15 7.20 -21.59 34.73
N GLU A 16 7.96 -21.11 35.72
CA GLU A 16 8.03 -19.68 36.05
C GLU A 16 8.65 -18.85 34.92
N ILE A 17 9.72 -19.34 34.29
CA ILE A 17 10.36 -18.68 33.15
C ILE A 17 9.38 -18.59 31.97
N TYR A 18 8.71 -19.69 31.63
CA TYR A 18 7.72 -19.72 30.55
C TYR A 18 6.57 -18.76 30.82
N LYS A 19 6.06 -18.73 32.06
CA LYS A 19 4.99 -17.81 32.44
C LYS A 19 5.40 -16.35 32.22
N LYS A 20 6.58 -15.95 32.73
CA LYS A 20 7.12 -14.59 32.51
C LYS A 20 7.32 -14.27 31.03
N LYS A 21 7.78 -15.24 30.25
CA LYS A 21 7.99 -15.05 28.82
C LYS A 21 6.67 -14.86 28.07
N ILE A 22 5.63 -15.59 28.43
CA ILE A 22 4.29 -15.41 27.86
C ILE A 22 3.73 -14.04 28.23
N GLU A 23 3.86 -13.62 29.50
CA GLU A 23 3.43 -12.28 29.94
C GLU A 23 4.14 -11.18 29.15
N GLN A 24 5.45 -11.30 28.92
CA GLN A 24 6.20 -10.36 28.10
C GLN A 24 5.72 -10.33 26.64
N ILE A 25 5.52 -11.50 26.02
CA ILE A 25 5.04 -11.60 24.64
C ILE A 25 3.66 -10.92 24.49
N ILE A 26 2.75 -11.14 25.44
CA ILE A 26 1.42 -10.51 25.42
C ILE A 26 1.54 -8.98 25.46
N LEU A 27 2.42 -8.45 26.32
CA LEU A 27 2.65 -7.01 26.42
C LEU A 27 3.23 -6.45 25.12
N ASP A 28 4.23 -7.12 24.56
CA ASP A 28 4.88 -6.70 23.32
C ASP A 28 3.89 -6.73 22.13
N GLU A 29 3.03 -7.74 22.05
CA GLU A 29 1.97 -7.80 21.04
C GLU A 29 0.98 -6.64 21.16
N GLN A 30 0.61 -6.25 22.39
CA GLN A 30 -0.28 -5.11 22.62
C GLN A 30 0.40 -3.80 22.21
N ASN A 31 1.66 -3.60 22.58
CA ASN A 31 2.43 -2.43 22.23
C ASN A 31 2.57 -2.29 20.70
N ALA A 32 2.93 -3.37 20.01
CA ALA A 32 3.05 -3.39 18.55
C ALA A 32 1.71 -3.06 17.86
N LYS A 33 0.58 -3.59 18.36
CA LYS A 33 -0.76 -3.26 17.83
C LYS A 33 -1.10 -1.78 18.01
N ASN A 34 -0.82 -1.23 19.19
CA ASN A 34 -1.08 0.18 19.50
C ASN A 34 -0.23 1.11 18.64
N GLU A 35 1.05 0.81 18.49
CA GLU A 35 1.95 1.58 17.63
C GLU A 35 1.52 1.51 16.17
N ASN A 36 1.15 0.32 15.67
CA ASN A 36 0.67 0.17 14.30
C ASN A 36 -0.58 1.03 14.04
N LEU A 37 -1.55 1.03 14.96
CA LEU A 37 -2.74 1.86 14.86
C LEU A 37 -2.40 3.36 14.86
N HIS A 38 -1.45 3.77 15.70
CA HIS A 38 -0.96 5.15 15.73
C HIS A 38 -0.31 5.57 14.41
N LEU A 39 0.54 4.70 13.85
CA LEU A 39 1.19 4.93 12.57
C LEU A 39 0.19 4.99 11.41
N GLN A 40 -0.82 4.11 11.38
CA GLN A 40 -1.89 4.17 10.38
C GLN A 40 -2.64 5.50 10.42
N ARG A 41 -2.94 6.02 11.61
CA ARG A 41 -3.59 7.35 11.75
C ARG A 41 -2.72 8.47 11.22
N LYS A 42 -1.41 8.46 11.52
CA LYS A 42 -0.46 9.44 10.97
C LYS A 42 -0.38 9.36 9.45
N LEU A 43 -0.34 8.13 8.91
CA LEU A 43 -0.32 7.91 7.47
C LEU A 43 -1.57 8.48 6.80
N GLN A 44 -2.76 8.25 7.38
CA GLN A 44 -4.01 8.78 6.85
C GLN A 44 -3.98 10.32 6.76
N ILE A 45 -3.53 10.98 7.83
CA ILE A 45 -3.40 12.45 7.84
C ILE A 45 -2.46 12.93 6.73
N GLU A 46 -1.36 12.25 6.50
CA GLU A 46 -0.40 12.63 5.45
C GLU A 46 -0.96 12.36 4.05
N VAL A 47 -1.74 11.28 3.87
CA VAL A 47 -2.48 11.02 2.62
C VAL A 47 -3.48 12.15 2.36
N ASP A 48 -4.32 12.50 3.34
CA ASP A 48 -5.31 13.57 3.19
C ASP A 48 -4.65 14.91 2.87
N ARG A 49 -3.55 15.23 3.55
CA ARG A 49 -2.74 16.44 3.28
C ARG A 49 -2.23 16.43 1.83
N ARG A 50 -1.70 15.30 1.37
CA ARG A 50 -1.17 15.16 0.00
C ARG A 50 -2.28 15.28 -1.04
N GLU A 51 -3.46 14.72 -0.79
CA GLU A 51 -4.63 14.84 -1.66
C GLU A 51 -5.12 16.29 -1.77
N GLN A 52 -5.14 17.02 -0.65
CA GLN A 52 -5.48 18.45 -0.65
C GLN A 52 -4.49 19.27 -1.50
N LEU A 53 -3.20 19.01 -1.36
CA LEU A 53 -2.17 19.68 -2.16
C LEU A 53 -2.31 19.35 -3.65
N TYR A 54 -2.53 18.08 -4.00
CA TYR A 54 -2.74 17.70 -5.40
C TYR A 54 -3.98 18.35 -6.00
N LYS A 55 -5.07 18.45 -5.23
CA LYS A 55 -6.27 19.15 -5.67
C LYS A 55 -5.99 20.63 -5.94
N GLN A 56 -5.31 21.33 -5.03
CA GLN A 56 -4.94 22.74 -5.20
C GLN A 56 -4.01 22.97 -6.40
N LEU A 57 -3.02 22.08 -6.61
CA LEU A 57 -2.14 22.14 -7.77
C LEU A 57 -2.92 21.93 -9.06
N SER A 58 -3.78 20.90 -9.12
CA SER A 58 -4.62 20.62 -10.29
C SER A 58 -5.56 21.79 -10.61
N GLU A 59 -6.13 22.44 -9.60
CA GLU A 59 -6.98 23.63 -9.77
C GLU A 59 -6.17 24.83 -10.28
N SER A 60 -4.97 25.04 -9.72
CA SER A 60 -4.06 26.11 -10.16
C SER A 60 -3.56 25.90 -11.59
N GLU A 61 -3.23 24.66 -11.96
CA GLU A 61 -2.81 24.28 -13.32
C GLU A 61 -3.93 24.52 -14.33
N SER A 62 -5.18 24.12 -14.02
CA SER A 62 -6.32 24.35 -14.90
C SER A 62 -6.66 25.84 -15.06
N SER A 63 -6.53 26.64 -14.00
CA SER A 63 -6.72 28.09 -14.09
C SER A 63 -5.67 28.73 -15.00
N LEU A 64 -4.41 28.32 -14.85
CA LEU A 64 -3.32 28.83 -15.67
C LEU A 64 -3.53 28.48 -17.16
N GLU A 65 -3.95 27.25 -17.47
CA GLU A 65 -4.24 26.81 -18.84
C GLU A 65 -5.35 27.66 -19.50
N MET A 66 -6.39 28.01 -18.75
CA MET A 66 -7.48 28.89 -19.24
C MET A 66 -7.02 30.34 -19.47
N ASP A 67 -6.14 30.86 -18.63
CA ASP A 67 -5.56 32.20 -18.80
C ASP A 67 -4.66 32.25 -20.05
N GLU A 68 -3.89 31.19 -20.28
CA GLU A 68 -3.08 31.02 -21.49
C GLU A 68 -3.94 30.94 -22.76
N GLU A 69 -5.03 30.16 -22.76
CA GLU A 69 -5.95 30.06 -23.90
C GLU A 69 -6.58 31.42 -24.24
N ARG A 70 -7.00 32.19 -23.23
CA ARG A 70 -7.52 33.54 -23.43
C ARG A 70 -6.48 34.47 -24.05
N ALA A 71 -5.26 34.47 -23.53
CA ALA A 71 -4.16 35.28 -24.06
C ALA A 71 -3.81 34.88 -25.51
N LEU A 72 -3.79 33.58 -25.81
CA LEU A 72 -3.60 33.08 -27.18
C LEU A 72 -4.72 33.56 -28.11
N ASN A 73 -5.98 33.41 -27.71
CA ASN A 73 -7.14 33.83 -28.50
C ASN A 73 -7.15 35.34 -28.76
N GLU A 74 -6.76 36.16 -27.78
CA GLU A 74 -6.61 37.60 -27.95
C GLU A 74 -5.48 37.96 -28.91
N ARG A 75 -4.31 37.31 -28.78
CA ARG A 75 -3.19 37.49 -29.70
C ARG A 75 -3.56 37.09 -31.13
N MET A 76 -4.33 36.02 -31.30
CA MET A 76 -4.82 35.57 -32.61
C MET A 76 -5.82 36.56 -33.23
N LYS A 77 -6.69 37.19 -32.42
CA LYS A 77 -7.62 38.25 -32.88
C LYS A 77 -6.89 39.52 -33.30
N LEU A 78 -5.80 39.88 -32.62
CA LEU A 78 -5.00 41.07 -32.93
C LEU A 78 -4.11 40.89 -34.17
N PHE A 79 -3.68 39.66 -34.50
CA PHE A 79 -2.81 39.38 -35.65
C PHE A 79 -3.30 38.22 -36.55
N PRO A 80 -4.49 38.33 -37.19
CA PRO A 80 -5.11 37.22 -37.94
C PRO A 80 -4.37 36.79 -39.21
N ARG A 81 -3.35 37.55 -39.66
CA ARG A 81 -2.67 37.33 -40.95
C ARG A 81 -1.35 36.56 -40.87
N GLN A 82 -0.77 36.32 -39.69
CA GLN A 82 0.57 35.72 -39.58
C GLN A 82 0.63 34.21 -39.33
N GLN A 83 -0.49 33.52 -39.05
CA GLN A 83 -0.45 32.11 -38.57
C GLN A 83 -1.20 31.10 -39.46
N ARG A 84 -1.55 31.43 -40.71
CA ARG A 84 -2.13 30.44 -41.65
C ARG A 84 -1.13 29.42 -42.21
N ILE A 85 0.12 29.37 -41.72
CA ILE A 85 1.18 28.48 -42.25
C ILE A 85 1.83 27.57 -41.18
N SER A 86 1.27 27.43 -39.99
CA SER A 86 1.83 26.52 -38.97
C SER A 86 0.80 25.64 -38.27
N SER A 87 -0.20 25.16 -38.99
CA SER A 87 -1.11 24.10 -38.51
C SER A 87 -0.53 22.69 -38.64
N SER A 88 0.73 22.54 -39.08
CA SER A 88 1.44 21.26 -39.03
C SER A 88 2.46 21.28 -37.90
N GLN A 89 2.21 20.47 -36.87
CA GLN A 89 3.14 20.09 -35.81
C GLN A 89 3.36 21.12 -34.69
N GLN A 90 2.32 21.37 -33.90
CA GLN A 90 2.52 21.46 -32.46
C GLN A 90 1.91 20.17 -31.91
N ASN A 91 2.73 19.10 -31.91
CA ASN A 91 2.50 18.04 -30.95
C ASN A 91 2.51 18.74 -29.59
N LEU A 92 1.34 19.01 -29.02
CA LEU A 92 1.21 19.11 -27.57
C LEU A 92 1.68 17.75 -27.07
N THR A 93 2.99 17.59 -26.88
CA THR A 93 3.52 16.67 -25.91
C THR A 93 2.91 17.14 -24.59
N ARG A 94 1.70 16.67 -24.28
CA ARG A 94 1.26 16.53 -22.90
C ARG A 94 2.44 15.87 -22.22
N SER A 95 3.15 16.62 -21.38
CA SER A 95 4.19 16.04 -20.53
C SER A 95 3.52 14.89 -19.79
N ARG A 96 3.82 13.66 -20.21
CA ARG A 96 3.41 12.46 -19.50
C ARG A 96 4.12 12.53 -18.16
N THR A 97 3.40 13.00 -17.15
CA THR A 97 3.78 12.74 -15.76
C THR A 97 3.61 11.24 -15.52
N VAL A 98 4.40 10.68 -14.60
CA VAL A 98 4.47 9.24 -14.26
C VAL A 98 3.13 8.60 -13.84
N SER A 99 2.05 9.37 -13.82
CA SER A 99 0.70 9.02 -13.42
C SER A 99 -0.31 8.92 -14.58
N SER A 100 0.09 9.06 -15.84
CA SER A 100 -0.82 8.89 -16.99
C SER A 100 -1.09 7.41 -17.31
N PRO A 101 -2.35 6.92 -17.30
CA PRO A 101 -2.65 5.54 -17.73
C PRO A 101 -2.45 5.41 -19.25
N SER A 102 -1.71 4.39 -19.69
CA SER A 102 -1.59 4.08 -21.12
C SER A 102 -2.93 3.61 -21.66
N SER A 103 -3.49 4.34 -22.63
CA SER A 103 -4.56 3.82 -23.49
C SER A 103 -3.97 2.73 -24.38
N ALA A 104 -4.01 1.49 -23.90
CA ALA A 104 -3.79 0.32 -24.72
C ALA A 104 -5.09 0.07 -25.51
N ASN A 105 -4.95 -0.04 -26.83
CA ASN A 105 -6.02 -0.39 -27.76
C ASN A 105 -6.81 -1.62 -27.28
N ASN A 106 -8.11 -1.43 -27.07
CA ASN A 106 -9.06 -2.53 -26.94
C ASN A 106 -9.27 -3.16 -28.33
N ASN A 107 -8.74 -4.37 -28.52
CA ASN A 107 -9.46 -5.53 -29.05
C ASN A 107 -8.46 -6.59 -29.52
N LEU A 108 -8.23 -7.62 -28.70
CA LEU A 108 -8.45 -9.01 -29.10
C LEU A 108 -8.30 -9.94 -27.89
N ILE A 109 -9.39 -10.70 -27.66
CA ILE A 109 -9.44 -12.05 -27.10
C ILE A 109 -9.56 -12.15 -25.57
N ASN A 110 -10.82 -12.37 -25.17
CA ASN A 110 -11.28 -13.26 -24.09
C ASN A 110 -10.20 -14.15 -23.48
N GLU A 111 -10.12 -14.15 -22.15
CA GLU A 111 -10.14 -15.32 -21.26
C GLU A 111 -10.11 -14.78 -19.82
N HIS A 112 -11.17 -15.00 -19.05
CA HIS A 112 -11.14 -14.85 -17.59
C HIS A 112 -10.21 -15.93 -16.99
N PRO A 113 -9.53 -15.65 -15.87
CA PRO A 113 -10.06 -16.26 -14.64
C PRO A 113 -10.04 -15.31 -13.43
N SER A 114 -11.20 -15.27 -12.78
CA SER A 114 -11.41 -15.28 -11.33
C SER A 114 -10.24 -14.99 -10.37
N SER A 115 -10.46 -14.01 -9.51
CA SER A 115 -10.18 -14.02 -8.07
C SER A 115 -8.76 -14.40 -7.64
N THR A 116 -7.93 -13.38 -7.35
CA THR A 116 -6.79 -13.55 -6.45
C THR A 116 -6.93 -12.64 -5.24
N SER A 117 -7.38 -13.26 -4.16
CA SER A 117 -7.19 -12.86 -2.76
C SER A 117 -5.80 -12.29 -2.54
N ASN A 118 -5.71 -11.06 -2.02
CA ASN A 118 -4.48 -10.57 -1.37
C ASN A 118 -4.41 -11.14 0.05
N ASP A 119 -4.20 -12.45 0.15
CA ASP A 119 -3.69 -13.06 1.38
C ASP A 119 -2.18 -12.80 1.41
N PHE A 120 -1.80 -11.78 2.18
CA PHE A 120 -0.44 -11.64 2.68
C PHE A 120 -0.01 -13.00 3.26
N GLN A 121 1.08 -13.53 2.70
CA GLN A 121 1.69 -14.80 3.09
C GLN A 121 1.91 -14.87 4.60
N ARG A 122 0.96 -15.51 5.30
CA ARG A 122 1.17 -16.01 6.65
C ARG A 122 2.12 -17.21 6.55
N PRO A 123 3.26 -17.24 7.24
CA PRO A 123 4.07 -18.45 7.28
C PRO A 123 3.25 -19.57 7.94
N ARG A 124 3.14 -20.72 7.26
CA ARG A 124 2.50 -21.92 7.83
C ARG A 124 3.27 -22.33 9.09
N PRO A 125 2.60 -22.58 10.23
CA PRO A 125 3.27 -23.25 11.34
C PRO A 125 3.66 -24.68 10.92
N PRO A 126 4.80 -25.21 11.40
CA PRO A 126 5.19 -26.59 11.12
C PRO A 126 4.13 -27.55 11.66
N SER A 127 3.71 -28.49 10.82
CA SER A 127 2.81 -29.59 11.19
C SER A 127 3.49 -30.46 12.24
N THR A 128 2.99 -30.42 13.48
CA THR A 128 3.29 -31.46 14.47
C THR A 128 2.49 -32.71 14.09
N SER A 129 3.11 -33.64 13.37
CA SER A 129 2.61 -35.01 13.28
C SER A 129 2.79 -35.66 14.66
N LEU A 130 1.77 -35.57 15.50
CA LEU A 130 1.58 -36.49 16.61
C LEU A 130 1.20 -37.85 16.00
N ASP A 131 2.19 -38.73 15.89
CA ASP A 131 1.93 -40.15 15.70
C ASP A 131 1.42 -40.72 17.03
N THR A 132 0.12 -40.59 17.26
CA THR A 132 -0.60 -41.42 18.24
C THR A 132 -1.05 -42.70 17.55
N SER A 133 -0.09 -43.57 17.26
CA SER A 133 -0.34 -45.00 17.04
C SER A 133 -0.18 -45.72 18.37
N ASN A 134 -1.25 -45.65 19.16
CA ASN A 134 -1.49 -46.55 20.28
C ASN A 134 -2.85 -47.23 19.99
N GLN A 135 -2.81 -48.36 19.29
CA GLN A 135 -3.87 -49.37 19.26
C GLN A 135 -3.25 -50.61 19.92
N MET A 136 -3.61 -50.87 21.17
CA MET A 136 -4.48 -52.00 21.54
C MET A 136 -3.93 -53.36 21.10
N GLU A 137 -3.05 -53.93 21.92
CA GLU A 137 -3.19 -55.27 22.51
C GLU A 137 -2.25 -55.43 23.71
#